data_AF-A0A6G2FJ04-F1
#
_entry.id   AF-A0A6G2FJ04-F1
#
_cell.length_a   1.000
_cell.length_b   1.000
_cell.length_c   1.000
_cell.angle_alpha   90.00
_cell.angle_beta   90.00
_cell.angle_gamma   90.00
#
_symmetry.space_group_name_H-M   'P 1'
#
loop_
_entity.id
_entity.type
_entity.pdbx_description
1 polymer ?
#
loop_
_entity_poly.entity_id
_entity_poly.type
_entity_poly.pdbx_seq_one_letter_code
_entity_poly.pdbx_strand_id
1 'polypeptide(L)'
;VNTYRNTETTDVAGTKTWKDYDNKFNTRPKSITVKLMRNDKEVDKQVVKADNQGNWTYRFDNLPKYDAEGKEYTYTIQEEKVSGYTTKVNGYDLVNTYRNTETTDVAGTKTWKDYDNKFNTRPKSITVKLMRNDKEIDKQVVKADNQGNWTYRFDNLPKYDAEGQAYTYSIQEVAVKGYKSDVHGYDLINTYVEPKTPRTPETPNDPSVPKVPTPSDKSDKPKKIARNAEQKLDDKKNQTESSQTDKEKLLPKTNEESSYELSVLGGILLTMIAFLFYKQKHI
;
A
#
# COMPACT_ATOMS: atom_id res chain seq x y z
N VAL A 1 -9.88 69.32 -4.20
CA VAL A 1 -9.26 67.98 -4.29
C VAL A 1 -10.25 67.09 -5.00
N ASN A 2 -9.92 66.57 -6.18
CA ASN A 2 -10.79 65.66 -6.92
C ASN A 2 -10.53 64.25 -6.37
N THR A 3 -11.38 63.75 -5.47
CA THR A 3 -11.28 62.39 -4.95
C THR A 3 -12.08 61.46 -5.85
N TYR A 4 -11.42 60.49 -6.48
CA TYR A 4 -12.11 59.44 -7.22
C TYR A 4 -13.07 58.71 -6.27
N ARG A 5 -14.36 58.69 -6.61
CA ARG A 5 -15.36 57.87 -5.89
C ARG A 5 -15.34 56.49 -6.54
N ASN A 6 -14.80 55.52 -5.83
CA ASN A 6 -14.82 54.14 -6.30
C ASN A 6 -16.26 53.60 -6.29
N THR A 7 -16.87 53.48 -7.46
CA THR A 7 -18.19 52.87 -7.66
C THR A 7 -18.10 51.44 -8.23
N GLU A 8 -16.91 51.01 -8.64
CA GLU A 8 -16.69 49.67 -9.16
C GLU A 8 -16.40 48.69 -8.02
N THR A 9 -17.15 47.59 -8.01
CA THR A 9 -16.96 46.51 -7.05
C THR A 9 -16.51 45.22 -7.73
N THR A 10 -15.90 44.36 -6.94
CA THR A 10 -15.60 42.97 -7.28
C THR A 10 -16.04 42.07 -6.14
N ASP A 11 -16.15 40.78 -6.40
CA ASP A 11 -16.42 39.79 -5.37
C ASP A 11 -15.28 38.77 -5.31
N VAL A 12 -15.10 38.15 -4.15
CA VAL A 12 -14.19 37.01 -3.95
C VAL A 12 -15.01 35.85 -3.42
N ALA A 13 -15.03 34.74 -4.15
CA ALA A 13 -15.68 33.52 -3.74
C ALA A 13 -14.72 32.34 -3.88
N GLY A 14 -14.88 31.35 -3.01
CA GLY A 14 -14.04 30.15 -3.03
C GLY A 14 -14.72 28.96 -2.38
N THR A 15 -14.17 27.79 -2.66
CA THR A 15 -14.59 26.52 -2.08
C THR A 15 -13.55 26.01 -1.09
N LYS A 16 -13.97 25.15 -0.16
CA LYS A 16 -13.09 24.43 0.74
C LYS A 16 -13.19 22.93 0.49
N THR A 17 -12.06 22.34 0.12
CA THR A 17 -11.89 20.90 -0.05
C THR A 17 -11.11 20.32 1.12
N TRP A 18 -11.54 19.15 1.60
CA TRP A 18 -10.85 18.37 2.62
C TRP A 18 -10.22 17.12 1.99
N LYS A 19 -8.91 16.96 2.17
CA LYS A 19 -8.15 15.75 1.87
C LYS A 19 -7.82 15.05 3.19
N ASP A 20 -8.85 14.40 3.74
CA ASP A 20 -8.84 13.85 5.11
C ASP A 20 -9.54 12.49 5.22
N TYR A 21 -9.59 11.78 4.10
CA TYR A 21 -10.13 10.42 4.01
C TYR A 21 -11.59 10.36 4.37
N ASP A 22 -12.37 11.30 3.84
CA ASP A 22 -13.77 11.49 4.20
C ASP A 22 -13.98 11.58 5.72
N ASN A 23 -13.07 12.33 6.38
CA ASN A 23 -13.05 12.49 7.82
C ASN A 23 -13.03 11.17 8.62
N LYS A 24 -12.39 10.11 8.10
CA LYS A 24 -12.27 8.77 8.76
C LYS A 24 -11.81 8.83 10.21
N PHE A 25 -10.96 9.80 10.56
CA PHE A 25 -10.40 9.97 11.91
C PHE A 25 -11.19 10.94 12.80
N ASN A 26 -12.33 11.47 12.33
CA ASN A 26 -13.16 12.42 13.06
C ASN A 26 -12.42 13.68 13.55
N THR A 27 -11.43 14.15 12.77
CA THR A 27 -10.60 15.31 13.13
C THR A 27 -11.03 16.60 12.43
N ARG A 28 -11.92 16.53 11.43
CA ARG A 28 -12.41 17.71 10.71
C ARG A 28 -13.17 18.63 11.67
N PRO A 29 -12.81 19.92 11.76
CA PRO A 29 -13.52 20.85 12.63
C PRO A 29 -14.93 21.14 12.11
N LYS A 30 -15.81 21.60 13.00
CA LYS A 30 -17.18 22.02 12.63
C LYS A 30 -17.22 23.30 11.79
N SER A 31 -16.17 24.12 11.86
CA SER A 31 -16.04 25.36 11.11
C SER A 31 -14.57 25.72 10.90
N ILE A 32 -14.30 26.59 9.93
CA ILE A 32 -13.01 27.25 9.72
C ILE A 32 -13.23 28.77 9.67
N THR A 33 -12.15 29.54 9.81
CA THR A 33 -12.16 30.99 9.58
C THR A 33 -11.35 31.30 8.33
N VAL A 34 -11.98 31.91 7.33
CA VAL A 34 -11.33 32.41 6.12
C VAL A 34 -11.19 33.92 6.22
N LYS A 35 -9.98 34.42 6.01
CA LYS A 35 -9.63 35.84 6.05
C LYS A 35 -9.49 36.37 4.64
N LEU A 36 -10.10 37.52 4.37
CA LEU A 36 -9.91 38.28 3.16
C LEU A 36 -8.77 39.28 3.38
N MET A 37 -7.75 39.19 2.54
CA MET A 37 -6.60 40.08 2.55
C MET A 37 -6.70 41.04 1.37
N ARG A 38 -6.44 42.33 1.61
CA ARG A 38 -6.34 43.37 0.59
C ARG A 38 -4.98 44.04 0.71
N ASN A 39 -4.15 43.90 -0.33
CA ASN A 39 -2.74 44.34 -0.32
C ASN A 39 -2.03 43.88 0.97
N ASP A 40 -2.12 42.59 1.26
CA ASP A 40 -1.53 41.89 2.42
C ASP A 40 -2.04 42.32 3.82
N LYS A 41 -3.11 43.11 3.88
CA LYS A 41 -3.78 43.46 5.15
C LYS A 41 -5.13 42.77 5.26
N GLU A 42 -5.40 42.17 6.42
CA GLU A 42 -6.72 41.60 6.72
C GLU A 42 -7.75 42.74 6.71
N VAL A 43 -8.81 42.60 5.92
CA VAL A 43 -9.90 43.58 5.81
C VAL A 43 -11.26 43.01 6.19
N ASP A 44 -11.41 41.68 6.11
CA ASP A 44 -12.62 40.99 6.52
C ASP A 44 -12.30 39.51 6.84
N LYS A 45 -13.24 38.82 7.48
CA LYS A 45 -13.17 37.38 7.74
C LYS A 45 -14.56 36.76 7.82
N GLN A 46 -14.66 35.50 7.39
CA GLN A 46 -15.88 34.72 7.42
C GLN A 46 -15.66 33.40 8.16
N VAL A 47 -16.59 33.05 9.06
CA VAL A 47 -16.67 31.70 9.63
C VAL A 47 -17.45 30.83 8.66
N VAL A 48 -16.80 29.79 8.14
CA VAL A 48 -17.34 28.88 7.14
C VAL A 48 -17.69 27.55 7.80
N LYS A 49 -18.86 27.01 7.48
CA LYS A 49 -19.35 25.69 7.89
C LYS A 49 -19.80 24.92 6.66
N ALA A 50 -19.90 23.60 6.80
CA ALA A 50 -20.60 22.79 5.82
C ALA A 50 -22.06 23.23 5.70
N ASP A 51 -22.59 23.27 4.48
CA ASP A 51 -24.03 23.32 4.23
C ASP A 51 -24.70 21.96 4.49
N ASN A 52 -26.00 21.86 4.22
CA ASN A 52 -26.77 20.62 4.43
C ASN A 52 -26.34 19.48 3.50
N GLN A 53 -25.61 19.79 2.44
CA GLN A 53 -25.07 18.86 1.45
C GLN A 53 -23.60 18.53 1.71
N GLY A 54 -23.00 19.10 2.75
CA GLY A 54 -21.60 18.91 3.10
C GLY A 54 -20.62 19.81 2.35
N ASN A 55 -21.09 20.72 1.50
CA ASN A 55 -20.23 21.63 0.76
C ASN A 55 -19.78 22.78 1.66
N TRP A 56 -18.55 23.23 1.44
CA TRP A 56 -17.98 24.37 2.14
C TRP A 56 -17.67 25.46 1.12
N THR A 57 -18.42 26.55 1.19
CA THR A 57 -18.28 27.69 0.29
C THR A 57 -18.29 28.98 1.08
N TYR A 58 -17.60 30.01 0.58
CA TYR A 58 -17.57 31.34 1.18
C TYR A 58 -17.54 32.40 0.09
N ARG A 59 -17.99 33.61 0.44
CA ARG A 59 -18.11 34.72 -0.51
C ARG A 59 -18.03 36.05 0.23
N PHE A 60 -17.21 36.96 -0.31
CA PHE A 60 -17.09 38.35 0.09
C PHE A 60 -17.57 39.23 -1.06
N ASP A 61 -18.62 40.01 -0.80
CA ASP A 61 -19.34 40.78 -1.80
C ASP A 61 -19.03 42.26 -1.75
N ASN A 62 -19.20 42.94 -2.89
CA ASN A 62 -19.14 44.39 -3.00
C ASN A 62 -17.80 44.98 -2.54
N LEU A 63 -16.70 44.30 -2.84
CA LEU A 63 -15.35 44.73 -2.48
C LEU A 63 -14.92 45.88 -3.42
N PRO A 64 -14.36 46.98 -2.91
CA PRO A 64 -13.91 48.08 -3.75
C PRO A 64 -12.82 47.60 -4.72
N LYS A 65 -12.94 47.91 -6.01
CA LYS A 65 -11.93 47.48 -7.00
C LYS A 65 -10.64 48.31 -6.97
N TYR A 66 -10.73 49.63 -6.79
CA TYR A 66 -9.59 50.55 -6.80
C TYR A 66 -9.43 51.33 -5.49
N ASP A 67 -8.22 51.78 -5.18
CA ASP A 67 -7.93 52.73 -4.12
C ASP A 67 -8.29 54.18 -4.49
N ALA A 68 -7.97 55.13 -3.59
CA ALA A 68 -8.30 56.54 -3.77
C ALA A 68 -7.53 57.19 -4.94
N GLU A 69 -6.40 56.61 -5.31
CA GLU A 69 -5.52 57.00 -6.40
C GLU A 69 -5.86 56.31 -7.72
N GLY A 70 -6.85 55.40 -7.73
CA GLY A 70 -7.30 54.66 -8.91
C GLY A 70 -6.47 53.42 -9.23
N LYS A 71 -5.61 52.95 -8.31
CA LYS A 71 -4.86 51.71 -8.48
C LYS A 71 -5.70 50.51 -7.99
N GLU A 72 -5.65 49.42 -8.74
CA GLU A 72 -6.44 48.22 -8.43
C GLU A 72 -5.94 47.53 -7.15
N TYR A 73 -6.88 47.14 -6.30
CA TYR A 73 -6.59 46.35 -5.11
C TYR A 73 -6.27 44.90 -5.49
N THR A 74 -5.25 44.33 -4.85
CA THR A 74 -5.00 42.89 -4.91
C THR A 74 -5.69 42.21 -3.73
N TYR A 75 -6.60 41.28 -4.04
CA TYR A 75 -7.28 40.45 -3.05
C TYR A 75 -6.68 39.05 -3.01
N THR A 76 -6.45 38.55 -1.80
CA THR A 76 -6.04 37.17 -1.55
C THR A 76 -6.81 36.63 -0.34
N ILE A 77 -6.74 35.32 -0.12
CA ILE A 77 -7.38 34.68 1.03
C ILE A 77 -6.34 33.97 1.88
N GLN A 78 -6.61 33.89 3.19
CA GLN A 78 -5.85 33.09 4.14
C GLN A 78 -6.81 32.30 5.02
N GLU A 79 -6.39 31.12 5.48
CA GLU A 79 -7.15 30.37 6.48
C GLU A 79 -6.45 30.47 7.84
N GLU A 80 -7.22 30.64 8.91
CA GLU A 80 -6.67 30.44 10.25
C GLU A 80 -6.19 29.01 10.43
N LYS A 81 -5.06 28.82 11.12
CA LYS A 81 -4.43 27.51 11.29
C LYS A 81 -5.44 26.48 11.83
N VAL A 82 -5.68 25.44 11.05
CA VAL A 82 -6.47 24.28 11.47
C VAL A 82 -5.54 23.22 12.05
N SER A 83 -5.73 22.88 13.33
CA SER A 83 -4.89 21.90 14.03
C SER A 83 -4.95 20.53 13.37
N GLY A 84 -3.80 19.90 13.13
CA GLY A 84 -3.71 18.61 12.44
C GLY A 84 -3.81 18.67 10.93
N TYR A 85 -3.90 19.86 10.32
CA TYR A 85 -4.04 20.02 8.87
C TYR A 85 -2.93 20.90 8.27
N THR A 86 -2.65 20.69 6.99
CA THR A 86 -1.86 21.59 6.14
C THR A 86 -2.80 22.26 5.15
N THR A 87 -2.81 23.59 5.14
CA THR A 87 -3.60 24.39 4.21
C THR A 87 -2.80 24.70 2.94
N LYS A 88 -3.43 24.53 1.77
CA LYS A 88 -2.97 25.05 0.48
C LYS A 88 -4.03 25.97 -0.11
N VAL A 89 -3.61 27.13 -0.60
CA VAL A 89 -4.46 28.10 -1.31
C VAL A 89 -4.21 27.94 -2.82
N ASN A 90 -5.26 27.73 -3.61
CA ASN A 90 -5.21 27.68 -5.07
C ASN A 90 -6.15 28.75 -5.64
N GLY A 91 -5.61 29.94 -5.93
CA GLY A 91 -6.46 31.11 -6.23
C GLY A 91 -7.25 31.51 -4.98
N TYR A 92 -8.57 31.30 -5.02
CA TYR A 92 -9.45 31.46 -3.85
C TYR A 92 -9.96 30.13 -3.29
N ASP A 93 -9.59 28.99 -3.86
CA ASP A 93 -9.94 27.71 -3.27
C ASP A 93 -8.97 27.29 -2.17
N LEU A 94 -9.52 26.70 -1.11
CA LEU A 94 -8.77 26.19 0.03
C LEU A 94 -8.76 24.67 0.01
N VAL A 95 -7.60 24.08 0.22
CA VAL A 95 -7.45 22.62 0.40
C VAL A 95 -6.79 22.37 1.76
N ASN A 96 -7.47 21.67 2.66
CA ASN A 96 -6.84 21.15 3.88
C ASN A 96 -6.51 19.68 3.71
N THR A 97 -5.24 19.34 3.90
CA THR A 97 -4.76 17.95 3.92
C THR A 97 -4.47 17.55 5.35
N TYR A 98 -5.10 16.47 5.82
CA TYR A 98 -4.87 15.95 7.15
C TYR A 98 -3.43 15.47 7.28
N ARG A 99 -2.75 15.86 8.36
CA ARG A 99 -1.42 15.37 8.70
C ARG A 99 -1.61 14.19 9.63
N ASN A 100 -1.45 12.97 9.11
CA ASN A 100 -1.49 11.80 9.97
C ASN A 100 -0.23 11.79 10.86
N THR A 101 -0.44 11.90 12.17
CA THR A 101 0.63 11.84 13.17
C THR A 101 0.66 10.50 13.91
N GLU A 102 -0.21 9.56 13.56
CA GLU A 102 -0.18 8.24 14.16
C GLU A 102 1.03 7.45 13.66
N THR A 103 1.76 6.90 14.62
CA THR A 103 2.91 6.06 14.38
C THR A 103 2.72 4.66 14.96
N THR A 104 3.48 3.72 14.43
CA THR A 104 3.62 2.36 14.92
C THR A 104 5.10 1.99 14.96
N ASP A 105 5.43 0.91 15.63
CA ASP A 105 6.80 0.42 15.75
C ASP A 105 6.84 -1.03 15.25
N VAL A 106 7.97 -1.42 14.67
CA VAL A 106 8.26 -2.80 14.29
C VAL A 106 9.45 -3.28 15.10
N ALA A 107 9.26 -4.34 15.89
CA ALA A 107 10.31 -4.96 16.67
C ALA A 107 10.26 -6.47 16.50
N GLY A 108 11.43 -7.10 16.56
CA GLY A 108 11.56 -8.53 16.40
C GLY A 108 12.85 -9.07 17.01
N THR A 109 12.91 -10.39 17.09
CA THR A 109 14.07 -11.15 17.59
C THR A 109 14.70 -11.96 16.47
N LYS A 110 15.96 -12.35 16.65
CA LYS A 110 16.64 -13.31 15.78
C LYS A 110 17.01 -14.57 16.56
N THR A 111 16.49 -15.70 16.06
CA THR A 111 16.79 -17.04 16.56
C THR A 111 17.69 -17.79 15.58
N TRP A 112 18.66 -18.53 16.12
CA TRP A 112 19.55 -19.40 15.36
C TRP A 112 19.28 -20.88 15.67
N LYS A 113 18.92 -21.66 14.65
CA LYS A 113 18.80 -23.12 14.68
C LYS A 113 20.05 -23.73 14.05
N ASP A 114 21.17 -23.69 14.78
CA ASP A 114 22.50 -23.99 14.26
C ASP A 114 23.40 -24.77 15.23
N TYR A 115 22.77 -25.61 16.07
CA TYR A 115 23.46 -26.44 17.07
C TYR A 115 24.34 -25.62 18.00
N ASP A 116 23.80 -24.50 18.49
CA ASP A 116 24.53 -23.56 19.34
C ASP A 116 25.87 -23.11 18.73
N ASN A 117 25.83 -22.80 17.43
CA ASN A 117 27.02 -22.40 16.66
C ASN A 117 28.19 -23.41 16.70
N LYS A 118 27.92 -24.72 16.84
CA LYS A 118 28.94 -25.79 16.88
C LYS A 118 30.00 -25.71 15.77
N PHE A 119 29.64 -25.21 14.60
CA PHE A 119 30.51 -25.13 13.42
C PHE A 119 31.21 -23.77 13.25
N ASN A 120 31.02 -22.82 14.17
CA ASN A 120 31.56 -21.46 14.09
C ASN A 120 31.23 -20.71 12.80
N THR A 121 30.06 -21.00 12.21
CA THR A 121 29.58 -20.39 10.96
C THR A 121 28.67 -19.19 11.17
N ARG A 122 28.19 -18.96 12.40
CA ARG A 122 27.30 -17.84 12.71
C ARG A 122 28.03 -16.52 12.48
N PRO A 123 27.49 -15.59 11.68
CA PRO A 123 28.13 -14.30 11.44
C PRO A 123 28.10 -13.44 12.71
N LYS A 124 29.03 -12.48 12.80
CA LYS A 124 29.07 -11.51 13.90
C LYS A 124 27.90 -10.53 13.87
N SER A 125 27.25 -10.36 12.73
CA SER A 125 26.09 -9.49 12.54
C SER A 125 25.23 -9.96 11.37
N ILE A 126 23.96 -9.56 11.36
CA ILE A 126 23.06 -9.67 10.22
C ILE A 126 22.58 -8.27 9.81
N THR A 127 21.99 -8.15 8.62
CA THR A 127 21.30 -6.92 8.20
C THR A 127 19.83 -7.23 8.02
N VAL A 128 18.99 -6.56 8.80
CA VAL A 128 17.53 -6.63 8.73
C VAL A 128 17.02 -5.40 8.01
N LYS A 129 16.20 -5.59 6.99
CA LYS A 129 15.55 -4.56 6.20
C LYS A 129 14.11 -4.38 6.68
N LEU A 130 13.70 -3.14 6.85
CA LEU A 130 12.32 -2.76 7.04
C LEU A 130 11.70 -2.47 5.67
N MET A 131 10.62 -3.19 5.38
CA MET A 131 9.85 -3.04 4.17
C MET A 131 8.53 -2.32 4.49
N ARG A 132 8.12 -1.39 3.62
CA ARG A 132 6.81 -0.72 3.66
C ARG A 132 6.16 -0.85 2.31
N ASN A 133 5.01 -1.52 2.25
CA ASN A 133 4.34 -1.89 1.00
C ASN A 133 5.33 -2.48 -0.02
N ASP A 134 6.07 -3.50 0.42
CA ASP A 134 7.09 -4.24 -0.35
C ASP A 134 8.32 -3.44 -0.82
N LYS A 135 8.46 -2.18 -0.41
CA LYS A 135 9.64 -1.36 -0.68
C LYS A 135 10.52 -1.22 0.56
N GLU A 136 11.83 -1.43 0.39
CA GLU A 136 12.81 -1.14 1.44
C GLU A 136 12.79 0.35 1.78
N ILE A 137 12.58 0.67 3.06
CA ILE A 137 12.58 2.05 3.56
C ILE A 137 13.68 2.31 4.58
N ASP A 138 14.16 1.27 5.26
CA ASP A 138 15.23 1.36 6.24
C ASP A 138 15.92 0.00 6.43
N LYS A 139 17.07 -0.03 7.09
CA LYS A 139 17.78 -1.25 7.48
C LYS A 139 18.59 -1.05 8.76
N GLN A 140 18.68 -2.11 9.55
CA GLN A 140 19.47 -2.15 10.78
C GLN A 140 20.51 -3.28 10.71
N VAL A 141 21.74 -2.99 11.13
CA VAL A 141 22.75 -4.02 11.40
C VAL A 141 22.55 -4.52 12.82
N VAL A 142 22.23 -5.80 12.96
CA VAL A 142 21.90 -6.44 14.25
C VAL A 142 23.07 -7.31 14.68
N LYS A 143 23.40 -7.25 15.97
CA LYS A 143 24.43 -8.05 16.64
C LYS A 143 23.83 -8.64 17.92
N ALA A 144 24.47 -9.68 18.44
CA ALA A 144 24.17 -10.15 19.78
C ALA A 144 24.45 -9.04 20.81
N ASP A 145 23.59 -8.90 21.81
CA ASP A 145 23.88 -8.17 23.04
C ASP A 145 24.85 -8.95 23.95
N ASN A 146 25.14 -8.42 25.13
CA ASN A 146 26.05 -9.04 26.09
C ASN A 146 25.53 -10.37 26.66
N GLN A 147 24.24 -10.64 26.51
CA GLN A 147 23.55 -11.85 26.93
C GLN A 147 23.38 -12.85 25.77
N GLY A 148 23.84 -12.51 24.57
CA GLY A 148 23.71 -13.33 23.38
C GLY A 148 22.38 -13.18 22.64
N ASN A 149 21.48 -12.29 23.09
CA ASN A 149 20.20 -12.05 22.43
C ASN A 149 20.38 -11.16 21.21
N TRP A 150 19.58 -11.43 20.19
CA TRP A 150 19.57 -10.62 18.98
C TRP A 150 18.18 -10.00 18.83
N THR A 151 18.10 -8.69 18.97
CA THR A 151 16.86 -7.92 18.86
C THR A 151 17.06 -6.70 17.99
N TYR A 152 15.97 -6.22 17.39
CA TYR A 152 15.99 -5.04 16.54
C TYR A 152 14.65 -4.32 16.65
N ARG A 153 14.65 -3.02 16.34
CA ARG A 153 13.48 -2.15 16.49
C ARG A 153 13.57 -0.95 15.54
N PHE A 154 12.45 -0.68 14.89
CA PHE A 154 12.21 0.49 14.07
C PHE A 154 11.03 1.27 14.67
N ASP A 155 11.28 2.51 15.05
CA ASP A 155 10.33 3.34 15.80
C ASP A 155 9.68 4.41 14.94
N ASN A 156 8.53 4.90 15.41
CA ASN A 156 7.85 6.09 14.85
C ASN A 156 7.51 5.96 13.36
N LEU A 157 7.15 4.76 12.92
CA LEU A 157 6.79 4.48 11.54
C LEU A 157 5.38 5.03 11.26
N PRO A 158 5.17 5.83 10.21
CA PRO A 158 3.83 6.33 9.88
C PRO A 158 2.84 5.19 9.71
N LYS A 159 1.63 5.28 10.26
CA LYS A 159 0.62 4.24 10.06
C LYS A 159 -0.08 4.31 8.71
N TYR A 160 -0.18 5.51 8.12
CA TYR A 160 -1.00 5.74 6.93
C TYR A 160 -0.26 6.58 5.88
N ASP A 161 -0.58 6.36 4.61
CA ASP A 161 -0.06 7.14 3.49
C ASP A 161 -0.77 8.50 3.33
N ALA A 162 -0.43 9.26 2.28
CA ALA A 162 -1.03 10.56 2.02
C ALA A 162 -2.52 10.45 1.67
N GLU A 163 -2.98 9.28 1.26
CA GLU A 163 -4.35 8.92 0.87
C GLU A 163 -5.12 8.17 1.99
N GLY A 164 -4.50 7.95 3.15
CA GLY A 164 -5.15 7.44 4.37
C GLY A 164 -5.29 5.93 4.40
N GLN A 165 -4.60 5.24 3.49
CA GLN A 165 -4.49 3.80 3.44
C GLN A 165 -3.42 3.37 4.44
N ALA A 166 -3.68 2.30 5.18
CA ALA A 166 -2.74 1.81 6.17
C ALA A 166 -1.51 1.23 5.47
N TYR A 167 -0.32 1.60 5.95
CA TYR A 167 0.91 0.96 5.50
C TYR A 167 0.98 -0.47 6.03
N THR A 168 1.43 -1.38 5.17
CA THR A 168 1.82 -2.73 5.57
C THR A 168 3.33 -2.74 5.79
N TYR A 169 3.75 -3.13 6.99
CA TYR A 169 5.15 -3.29 7.34
C TYR A 169 5.52 -4.78 7.37
N SER A 170 6.70 -5.09 6.87
CA SER A 170 7.29 -6.43 6.95
C SER A 170 8.80 -6.30 7.09
N ILE A 171 9.45 -7.42 7.40
CA ILE A 171 10.90 -7.48 7.58
C ILE A 171 11.51 -8.46 6.58
N GLN A 172 12.73 -8.19 6.16
CA GLN A 172 13.52 -9.10 5.35
C GLN A 172 14.96 -9.17 5.87
N GLU A 173 15.56 -10.34 5.84
CA GLU A 173 16.98 -10.50 6.17
C GLU A 173 17.83 -10.58 4.90
N VAL A 174 18.96 -9.87 4.88
CA VAL A 174 19.97 -10.08 3.84
C VAL A 174 20.53 -11.51 3.97
N ALA A 175 20.51 -12.25 2.86
CA ALA A 175 20.89 -13.66 2.82
C ALA A 175 22.22 -13.94 3.57
N VAL A 176 22.15 -14.88 4.51
CA VAL A 176 23.31 -15.34 5.29
C VAL A 176 23.83 -16.64 4.68
N LYS A 177 25.08 -16.63 4.23
CA LYS A 177 25.70 -17.80 3.59
C LYS A 177 25.67 -19.02 4.52
N GLY A 178 25.17 -20.15 4.01
CA GLY A 178 25.09 -21.41 4.78
C GLY A 178 23.85 -21.52 5.67
N TYR A 179 22.91 -20.58 5.57
CA TYR A 179 21.67 -20.60 6.35
C TYR A 179 20.45 -20.40 5.46
N LYS A 180 19.35 -21.05 5.83
CA LYS A 180 18.02 -20.77 5.31
C LYS A 180 17.30 -19.85 6.29
N SER A 181 16.80 -18.73 5.80
CA SER A 181 16.06 -17.72 6.59
C SER A 181 14.56 -17.96 6.49
N ASP A 182 13.85 -17.74 7.60
CA ASP A 182 12.40 -17.80 7.73
C ASP A 182 11.91 -16.63 8.61
N VAL A 183 10.69 -16.15 8.36
CA VAL A 183 10.10 -14.97 8.99
C VAL A 183 8.75 -15.36 9.60
N HIS A 184 8.60 -15.20 10.91
CA HIS A 184 7.34 -15.41 11.63
C HIS A 184 6.89 -14.10 12.26
N GLY A 185 5.94 -13.41 11.62
CA GLY A 185 5.59 -12.03 11.99
C GLY A 185 6.79 -11.12 11.75
N TYR A 186 7.42 -10.66 12.83
CA TYR A 186 8.68 -9.92 12.78
C TYR A 186 9.87 -10.69 13.36
N ASP A 187 9.69 -11.94 13.80
CA ASP A 187 10.81 -12.75 14.27
C ASP A 187 11.52 -13.43 13.10
N LEU A 188 12.84 -13.41 13.15
CA LEU A 188 13.72 -14.03 12.18
C LEU A 188 14.26 -15.36 12.72
N ILE A 189 14.25 -16.40 11.89
CA ILE A 189 14.85 -17.69 12.22
C ILE A 189 15.84 -18.05 11.12
N ASN A 190 17.10 -18.28 11.48
CA ASN A 190 18.06 -18.91 10.58
C ASN A 190 18.29 -20.36 10.96
N THR A 191 18.12 -21.26 10.00
CA THR A 191 18.44 -22.68 10.14
C THR A 191 19.70 -22.98 9.35
N TYR A 192 20.70 -23.58 10.02
CA TYR A 192 21.94 -23.99 9.36
C TYR A 192 21.64 -25.01 8.26
N VAL A 193 22.30 -24.86 7.11
CA VAL A 193 22.18 -25.78 5.97
C VAL A 193 23.54 -26.44 5.79
N GLU A 194 23.59 -27.76 5.98
CA GLU A 194 24.81 -28.53 5.77
C GLU A 194 25.31 -28.36 4.33
N PRO A 195 26.60 -28.06 4.13
CA PRO A 195 27.18 -28.03 2.80
C PRO A 195 27.09 -29.44 2.20
N LYS A 196 26.54 -29.54 0.98
CA LYS A 196 26.58 -30.79 0.23
C LYS A 196 28.06 -31.13 -0.02
N THR A 197 28.55 -32.21 0.57
CA THR A 197 29.83 -32.79 0.18
C THR A 197 29.73 -33.20 -1.30
N PRO A 198 30.64 -32.75 -2.17
CA PRO A 198 30.79 -33.39 -3.47
C PRO A 198 31.03 -34.87 -3.21
N ARG A 199 30.25 -35.75 -3.84
CA ARG A 199 30.57 -37.18 -3.79
C ARG A 199 31.96 -37.33 -4.38
N THR A 200 32.89 -37.87 -3.61
CA THR A 200 34.12 -38.42 -4.16
C THR A 200 33.69 -39.45 -5.21
N PRO A 201 34.20 -39.40 -6.46
CA PRO A 201 33.97 -40.48 -7.41
C PRO A 201 34.35 -41.78 -6.71
N GLU A 202 33.44 -42.74 -6.65
CA GLU A 202 33.78 -44.08 -6.19
C GLU A 202 34.95 -44.56 -7.06
N THR A 203 36.08 -44.88 -6.42
CA THR A 203 37.17 -45.60 -7.09
C THR A 203 36.57 -46.85 -7.72
N PRO A 204 36.79 -47.10 -9.03
CA PRO A 204 36.29 -48.30 -9.68
C PRO A 204 36.72 -49.53 -8.90
N ASN A 205 35.76 -50.37 -8.52
CA ASN A 205 36.07 -51.65 -7.90
C ASN A 205 36.99 -52.44 -8.82
N ASP A 206 38.14 -52.87 -8.28
CA ASP A 206 39.10 -53.78 -8.89
C ASP A 206 38.37 -55.02 -9.43
N PRO A 207 38.50 -55.40 -10.71
CA PRO A 207 37.78 -56.52 -11.29
C PRO A 207 38.21 -57.84 -10.64
N SER A 208 37.40 -58.33 -9.72
CA SER A 208 37.52 -59.69 -9.22
C SER A 208 37.14 -60.68 -10.33
N VAL A 209 38.14 -61.50 -10.66
CA VAL A 209 38.21 -62.75 -11.43
C VAL A 209 36.87 -63.36 -11.94
N PRO A 210 36.80 -63.84 -13.20
CA PRO A 210 35.57 -64.38 -13.79
C PRO A 210 35.06 -65.63 -13.08
N LYS A 211 33.77 -65.65 -12.76
CA LYS A 211 33.05 -66.87 -12.34
C LYS A 211 32.75 -67.73 -13.57
N VAL A 212 33.26 -68.96 -13.56
CA VAL A 212 32.92 -70.03 -14.53
C VAL A 212 31.44 -70.42 -14.39
N PRO A 213 30.68 -70.62 -15.49
CA PRO A 213 29.28 -71.02 -15.42
C PRO A 213 29.14 -72.55 -15.35
N THR A 214 28.22 -73.03 -14.50
CA THR A 214 27.72 -74.41 -14.52
C THR A 214 26.23 -74.42 -14.92
N PRO A 215 25.76 -75.44 -15.66
CA PRO A 215 24.56 -75.34 -16.47
C PRO A 215 23.25 -75.69 -15.75
N SER A 216 22.18 -75.18 -16.35
CA SER A 216 20.77 -75.32 -16.04
C SER A 216 20.28 -76.78 -16.06
N ASP A 217 19.32 -77.09 -15.17
CA ASP A 217 18.36 -78.16 -15.42
C ASP A 217 16.91 -77.67 -15.18
N LYS A 218 16.02 -78.09 -16.08
CA LYS A 218 14.61 -77.71 -16.20
C LYS A 218 13.72 -78.76 -15.53
N SER A 219 12.55 -78.33 -15.03
CA SER A 219 11.21 -78.97 -15.20
C SER A 219 10.21 -78.20 -14.31
N ASP A 220 9.33 -77.36 -14.86
CA ASP A 220 7.94 -77.64 -15.30
C ASP A 220 7.01 -78.21 -14.19
N LYS A 221 5.77 -77.79 -13.90
CA LYS A 221 4.83 -76.71 -14.30
C LYS A 221 3.56 -76.86 -13.35
N PRO A 222 2.33 -76.35 -13.61
CA PRO A 222 1.68 -75.17 -12.98
C PRO A 222 0.26 -75.38 -12.36
N LYS A 223 -0.31 -74.33 -11.75
CA LYS A 223 -1.71 -73.76 -11.89
C LYS A 223 -2.00 -72.81 -10.71
N LYS A 224 -2.84 -71.76 -10.71
CA LYS A 224 -3.99 -71.29 -11.53
C LYS A 224 -4.22 -69.80 -11.15
N ILE A 225 -4.18 -68.85 -12.08
CA ILE A 225 -5.30 -68.03 -12.62
C ILE A 225 -6.34 -67.52 -11.60
N ALA A 226 -6.42 -66.19 -11.49
CA ALA A 226 -7.69 -65.44 -11.59
C ALA A 226 -7.43 -64.08 -12.26
N ARG A 227 -8.17 -63.82 -13.35
CA ARG A 227 -8.26 -62.57 -14.10
C ARG A 227 -9.45 -61.76 -13.57
N ASN A 228 -9.40 -60.44 -13.74
CA ASN A 228 -10.48 -59.75 -14.46
C ASN A 228 -9.92 -58.53 -15.22
N ALA A 229 -10.24 -58.50 -16.51
CA ALA A 229 -10.16 -57.41 -17.49
C ALA A 229 -11.39 -56.48 -17.28
N GLU A 230 -11.63 -55.31 -17.90
CA GLU A 230 -11.12 -54.46 -18.99
C GLU A 230 -11.96 -53.15 -18.84
N GLN A 231 -11.51 -51.95 -19.21
CA GLN A 231 -11.75 -51.24 -20.49
C GLN A 231 -11.02 -49.87 -20.37
N LYS A 232 -10.10 -49.48 -21.28
CA LYS A 232 -10.29 -48.78 -22.58
C LYS A 232 -11.04 -47.44 -22.44
N LEU A 233 -10.71 -46.29 -23.04
CA LEU A 233 -9.79 -45.80 -24.09
C LEU A 233 -9.86 -44.24 -23.89
N ASP A 234 -8.85 -43.40 -24.12
CA ASP A 234 -8.57 -42.80 -25.43
C ASP A 234 -7.33 -41.88 -25.38
N ASP A 235 -6.56 -42.00 -26.46
CA ASP A 235 -5.39 -41.24 -26.86
C ASP A 235 -5.71 -39.81 -27.34
N LYS A 236 -4.80 -38.85 -27.11
CA LYS A 236 -4.03 -38.18 -28.21
C LYS A 236 -3.01 -37.13 -27.73
N LYS A 237 -1.75 -37.56 -27.73
CA LYS A 237 -0.59 -36.99 -28.45
C LYS A 237 -0.61 -35.51 -28.91
N ASN A 238 0.16 -34.69 -28.20
CA ASN A 238 1.36 -33.96 -28.66
C ASN A 238 1.46 -33.50 -30.13
N GLN A 239 1.61 -32.18 -30.37
CA GLN A 239 2.58 -31.68 -31.34
C GLN A 239 3.02 -30.22 -31.10
N THR A 240 4.34 -30.07 -31.15
CA THR A 240 5.20 -28.88 -31.19
C THR A 240 5.04 -28.09 -32.48
N GLU A 241 5.13 -26.74 -32.46
CA GLU A 241 6.08 -25.97 -33.28
C GLU A 241 6.03 -24.46 -33.03
N SER A 242 7.22 -23.88 -33.03
CA SER A 242 7.55 -22.45 -32.98
C SER A 242 7.36 -21.78 -34.34
N SER A 243 7.10 -20.47 -34.38
CA SER A 243 7.96 -19.48 -35.06
C SER A 243 7.43 -18.05 -34.91
N GLN A 244 8.38 -17.13 -34.88
CA GLN A 244 8.29 -15.67 -34.71
C GLN A 244 7.56 -14.96 -35.86
N THR A 245 7.03 -13.76 -35.61
CA THR A 245 7.23 -12.62 -36.52
C THR A 245 7.01 -11.29 -35.81
N ASP A 246 7.98 -10.39 -35.98
CA ASP A 246 8.01 -8.99 -35.56
C ASP A 246 6.92 -8.16 -36.24
N LYS A 247 6.28 -7.23 -35.50
CA LYS A 247 5.85 -5.91 -36.02
C LYS A 247 5.89 -4.85 -34.92
N GLU A 248 6.80 -3.91 -35.10
CA GLU A 248 6.85 -2.61 -34.44
C GLU A 248 5.75 -1.67 -35.00
N LYS A 249 5.53 -0.54 -34.29
CA LYS A 249 4.85 0.72 -34.64
C LYS A 249 3.38 0.96 -34.19
N LEU A 250 3.27 1.82 -33.16
CA LEU A 250 2.74 3.21 -33.17
C LEU A 250 1.72 3.50 -32.04
N LEU A 251 2.06 4.49 -31.23
CA LEU A 251 1.19 5.19 -30.28
C LEU A 251 0.12 6.02 -31.01
N PRO A 252 -1.11 6.13 -30.49
CA PRO A 252 -2.01 7.23 -30.84
C PRO A 252 -1.95 8.36 -29.78
N LYS A 253 -1.79 9.60 -30.24
CA LYS A 253 -2.25 10.82 -29.57
C LYS A 253 -3.51 11.28 -30.33
N THR A 254 -4.58 11.65 -29.60
CA THR A 254 -5.26 12.97 -29.63
C THR A 254 -6.56 12.96 -28.83
N ASN A 255 -6.65 13.95 -27.94
CA ASN A 255 -7.76 14.80 -27.52
C ASN A 255 -9.09 14.62 -28.29
N GLU A 256 -10.20 14.41 -27.57
CA GLU A 256 -11.53 14.96 -27.88
C GLU A 256 -12.50 14.77 -26.69
N GLU A 257 -13.49 15.67 -26.58
CA GLU A 257 -14.39 15.92 -25.45
C GLU A 257 -15.34 14.75 -25.14
N SER A 258 -15.58 14.47 -23.85
CA SER A 258 -16.59 13.49 -23.43
C SER A 258 -17.94 14.16 -23.20
N SER A 259 -18.86 14.03 -24.16
CA SER A 259 -20.29 14.30 -24.00
C SER A 259 -21.00 13.14 -23.31
N TYR A 260 -21.86 13.50 -22.36
CA TYR A 260 -22.71 12.62 -21.55
C TYR A 260 -23.79 11.91 -22.39
N GLU A 261 -23.96 10.60 -22.16
CA GLU A 261 -25.14 9.85 -22.61
C GLU A 261 -25.79 9.19 -21.38
N LEU A 262 -27.03 9.61 -21.09
CA LEU A 262 -27.92 9.03 -20.09
C LEU A 262 -28.48 7.70 -20.63
N SER A 263 -28.31 6.60 -19.91
CA SER A 263 -29.18 5.42 -20.08
C SER A 263 -30.12 5.26 -18.89
N VAL A 264 -31.35 5.70 -19.10
CA VAL A 264 -32.52 5.43 -18.27
C VAL A 264 -32.93 3.97 -18.46
N LEU A 265 -32.98 3.19 -17.38
CA LEU A 265 -33.88 2.04 -17.27
C LEU A 265 -34.48 2.04 -15.86
N GLY A 266 -35.72 2.54 -15.80
CA GLY A 266 -36.62 2.39 -14.65
C GLY A 266 -37.53 1.17 -14.78
N GLY A 267 -38.07 0.74 -13.63
CA GLY A 267 -39.11 -0.29 -13.49
C GLY A 267 -38.89 -1.12 -12.21
N ILE A 268 -39.11 -0.56 -11.00
CA ILE A 268 -40.37 -0.50 -10.21
C ILE A 268 -40.84 -1.88 -9.66
N LEU A 269 -40.90 -2.03 -8.32
CA LEU A 269 -42.12 -2.22 -7.48
C LEU A 269 -41.76 -2.76 -6.04
N LEU A 270 -41.83 -1.95 -4.97
CA LEU A 270 -42.85 -1.91 -3.88
C LEU A 270 -43.27 -3.30 -3.33
N THR A 271 -43.05 -3.67 -2.06
CA THR A 271 -43.73 -3.22 -0.80
C THR A 271 -42.97 -3.83 0.41
N MET A 272 -42.84 -3.22 1.59
CA MET A 272 -43.85 -3.17 2.65
C MET A 272 -43.42 -2.18 3.76
N ILE A 273 -44.34 -1.29 4.14
CA ILE A 273 -44.32 -0.47 5.36
C ILE A 273 -44.96 -1.29 6.49
N ALA A 274 -44.33 -1.33 7.67
CA ALA A 274 -44.94 -1.25 9.01
C ALA A 274 -44.20 -2.09 10.08
N PHE A 275 -43.29 -1.45 10.82
CA PHE A 275 -43.07 -1.72 12.25
C PHE A 275 -42.45 -0.44 12.86
N LEU A 276 -43.28 0.58 13.10
CA LEU A 276 -43.71 0.98 14.45
C LEU A 276 -42.52 1.06 15.42
N PHE A 277 -41.98 2.25 15.68
CA PHE A 277 -42.48 3.13 16.76
C PHE A 277 -43.01 2.35 17.97
N TYR A 278 -42.11 1.60 18.62
CA TYR A 278 -42.35 1.01 19.93
C TYR A 278 -41.07 1.05 20.77
N LYS A 279 -40.53 2.23 21.08
CA LYS A 279 -39.63 2.43 22.25
C LYS A 279 -39.35 3.90 22.59
N GLN A 280 -40.38 4.73 22.69
CA GLN A 280 -40.23 6.01 23.39
C GLN A 280 -41.50 6.42 24.15
N LYS A 281 -42.13 5.44 24.81
CA LYS A 281 -43.17 5.73 25.80
C LYS A 281 -43.35 4.58 26.81
N HIS A 282 -42.28 4.08 27.42
CA HIS A 282 -42.30 3.49 28.78
C HIS A 282 -40.86 3.20 29.21
N ILE A 283 -40.53 3.73 30.40
CA ILE A 283 -39.24 3.78 31.13
C ILE A 283 -38.39 5.00 30.78
#